data_AF-A0A919ULB9-F1
#
_entry.id   AF-A0A919ULB9-F1
#
_cell.length_a   1.000
_cell.length_b   1.000
_cell.length_c   1.000
_cell.angle_alpha   90.00
_cell.angle_beta   90.00
_cell.angle_gamma   90.00
#
_symmetry.space_group_name_H-M   'P 1'
#
loop_
_entity.id
_entity.type
_entity.pdbx_description
1 polymer ?
#
loop_
_entity_poly.entity_id
_entity_poly.type
_entity_poly.pdbx_seq_one_letter_code
_entity_poly.pdbx_strand_id
1 'polypeptide(L)' 'MTEEHPADTRRYKFEQIKAKELARGATEDEATRIAAETVDKVIALETDEK' A
#
# COMPACT_ATOMS: atom_id res chain seq x y z
N MET A 1 10.03 13.43 16.32
CA MET A 1 10.12 12.19 15.53
C MET A 1 8.70 11.79 15.26
N THR A 2 8.27 11.88 14.00
CA THR A 2 6.86 11.75 13.59
C THR A 2 6.39 10.35 13.96
N GLU A 3 5.47 10.26 14.92
CA GLU A 3 4.72 9.03 15.17
C GLU A 3 3.84 8.81 13.94
N GLU A 4 4.37 8.06 12.96
CA GLU A 4 3.62 7.62 11.80
C GLU A 4 2.52 6.69 12.32
N HIS A 5 1.33 7.25 12.53
CA HIS A 5 0.19 6.46 12.97
C HIS A 5 -0.02 5.31 11.98
N PRO A 6 -0.22 4.07 12.45
CA PRO A 6 -0.30 2.89 11.57
C PRO A 6 -1.40 2.99 10.51
N ALA A 7 -2.45 3.78 10.77
CA ALA A 7 -3.49 4.10 9.80
C ALA A 7 -2.98 4.98 8.64
N ASP A 8 -2.11 5.96 8.92
CA ASP A 8 -1.45 6.78 7.92
C ASP A 8 -0.45 5.96 7.11
N THR A 9 0.30 5.06 7.76
CA THR A 9 1.22 4.13 7.08
C THR A 9 0.46 3.20 6.13
N ARG A 10 -0.67 2.62 6.56
CA ARG A 10 -1.48 1.75 5.71
C ARG A 10 -2.06 2.48 4.51
N ARG A 11 -2.66 3.65 4.74
CA ARG A 11 -3.21 4.47 3.65
C ARG A 11 -2.12 4.89 2.66
N TYR A 12 -0.96 5.31 3.17
CA TYR A 12 0.17 5.69 2.34
C TYR A 12 0.68 4.53 1.47
N LYS A 13 0.82 3.34 2.04
CA LYS A 13 1.25 2.14 1.30
C LYS A 13 0.19 1.69 0.29
N PHE A 14 -1.08 1.77 0.66
CA PHE A 14 -2.19 1.50 -0.25
C PHE A 14 -2.14 2.41 -1.49
N GLU A 15 -2.02 3.73 -1.30
CA GLU A 15 -1.94 4.69 -2.41
C GLU A 15 -0.70 4.47 -3.27
N GLN A 16 0.44 4.12 -2.67
CA GLN A 16 1.65 3.78 -3.43
C GLN A 16 1.47 2.53 -4.29
N ILE A 17 0.82 1.49 -3.77
CA ILE A 17 0.55 0.26 -4.54
C ILE A 17 -0.44 0.58 -5.65
N LYS A 18 -1.54 1.28 -5.35
CA LYS A 18 -2.53 1.72 -6.35
C LYS A 18 -1.86 2.49 -7.49
N ALA A 19 -1.02 3.48 -7.17
CA ALA A 19 -0.31 4.27 -8.17
C ALA A 19 0.63 3.43 -9.05
N LYS A 20 1.31 2.44 -8.48
CA LYS A 20 2.17 1.51 -9.24
C LYS A 20 1.37 0.65 -10.21
N GLU A 21 0.22 0.14 -9.80
CA GLU A 21 -0.62 -0.68 -10.68
C GLU A 21 -1.28 0.17 -11.79
N LEU A 22 -1.72 1.39 -11.47
CA LEU A 22 -2.18 2.34 -12.49
C LEU A 22 -1.07 2.65 -13.51
N ALA A 23 0.17 2.84 -13.06
CA ALA A 23 1.31 3.06 -13.96
C ALA A 23 1.65 1.84 -14.83
N ARG A 24 1.27 0.63 -14.40
CA ARG A 24 1.36 -0.60 -15.21
C ARG A 24 0.21 -0.76 -16.20
N GLY A 25 -0.76 0.13 -16.18
CA GLY A 25 -1.94 0.10 -17.05
C GLY A 25 -3.13 -0.66 -16.47
N ALA A 26 -3.11 -0.98 -15.17
CA ALA A 26 -4.30 -1.53 -14.51
C ALA A 26 -5.43 -0.48 -14.48
N THR A 27 -6.68 -0.95 -14.53
CA THR A 27 -7.83 -0.07 -14.30
C THR A 27 -7.88 0.39 -12.85
N GLU A 28 -8.66 1.44 -12.57
CA GLU A 28 -8.81 1.93 -11.20
C GLU A 28 -9.35 0.85 -10.24
N ASP A 29 -10.31 0.04 -10.69
CA ASP A 29 -10.90 -1.03 -9.88
C ASP A 29 -9.86 -2.14 -9.60
N GLU A 30 -9.10 -2.55 -10.63
CA GLU A 30 -8.02 -3.52 -10.47
C GLU A 30 -6.91 -3.02 -9.56
N ALA A 31 -6.43 -1.80 -9.75
CA ALA A 31 -5.41 -1.20 -8.91
C ALA A 31 -5.87 -1.07 -7.45
N THR A 32 -7.14 -0.73 -7.24
CA THR A 32 -7.76 -0.64 -5.91
C THR A 32 -7.85 -2.01 -5.25
N ARG A 33 -8.28 -3.04 -5.99
CA ARG A 33 -8.33 -4.42 -5.49
C ARG A 33 -6.93 -4.93 -5.13
N ILE A 34 -5.96 -4.77 -6.04
CA ILE A 34 -4.57 -5.21 -5.83
C ILE A 34 -3.96 -4.49 -4.61
N ALA A 35 -4.18 -3.18 -4.50
CA ALA A 35 -3.71 -2.40 -3.36
C ALA A 35 -4.32 -2.88 -2.04
N ALA A 36 -5.61 -3.19 -2.00
CA ALA A 36 -6.28 -3.70 -0.80
C ALA A 36 -5.76 -5.08 -0.39
N GLU A 37 -5.47 -5.96 -1.35
CA GLU A 37 -4.95 -7.32 -1.08
C GLU A 37 -3.46 -7.34 -0.69
N THR A 38 -2.71 -6.30 -1.09
CA THR A 38 -1.24 -6.29 -0.96
C THR A 38 -0.75 -5.39 0.17
N VAL A 39 -1.52 -4.36 0.55
CA VAL A 39 -1.10 -3.39 1.58
C VAL A 39 -0.75 -4.06 2.91
N ASP A 40 -1.57 -5.00 3.37
CA ASP A 40 -1.35 -5.66 4.66
C ASP A 40 -0.10 -6.56 4.63
N LYS A 41 0.24 -7.13 3.47
CA LYS A 41 1.48 -7.92 3.27
C LYS A 41 2.72 -7.02 3.28
N VAL A 42 2.65 -5.87 2.61
CA VAL A 42 3.76 -4.91 2.55
C VAL A 42 4.06 -4.35 3.94
N ILE A 43 3.04 -4.00 4.72
CA ILE A 43 3.22 -3.55 6.11
C ILE A 43 3.83 -4.65 6.97
N ALA A 44 3.36 -5.89 6.84
CA ALA A 44 3.91 -7.01 7.61
C ALA A 44 5.40 -7.24 7.30
N LEU A 45 5.80 -7.18 6.02
CA LEU A 45 7.20 -7.31 5.61
C LEU A 45 8.07 -6.16 6.16
N GLU A 46 7.61 -4.91 6.06
CA GLU A 46 8.37 -3.75 6.56
C GLU A 46 8.48 -3.69 8.09
N THR A 47 7.57 -4.37 8.80
CA THR A 47 7.64 -4.50 10.27
C THR A 47 8.59 -5.60 10.71
N ASP A 48 8.74 -6.67 9.91
CA ASP A 48 9.65 -7.79 10.18
C ASP A 48 11.11 -7.47 9.79
N GLU A 49 11.32 -6.61 8.79
CA GLU A 49 12.65 -6.15 8.35
C GLU A 49 13.30 -5.07 9.27
N LYS A 50 12.70 -4.75 10.42
CA LYS A 50 13.14 -3.65 11.29
C LYS A 50 13.55 -4.11 12.69
#